data_AF-A0A399NPV6-F1
#
_entry.id   AF-A0A399NPV6-F1
#
_cell.length_a   1.000
_cell.length_b   1.000
_cell.length_c   1.000
_cell.angle_alpha   90.00
_cell.angle_beta   90.00
_cell.angle_gamma   90.00
#
_symmetry.space_group_name_H-M   'P 1'
#
loop_
_entity.id
_entity.type
_entity.pdbx_description
1 polymer ?
#
loop_
_entity_poly.entity_id
_entity_poly.type
_entity_poly.pdbx_seq_one_letter_code
_entity_poly.pdbx_strand_id
1 'polypeptide(L)'
;AVAAAPAAGVVPTSLPTAAGLVSVHGGTVRIEALKLADDGSGDVIVRLYESTGARAATRLEAHLAADRFTEVDVLERPLGEGFPRSIAFEPEADGRGVRLVLRAFQVITVRIHRA
;
A
#
# COMPACT_ATOMS: atom_id res chain seq x y z
N ALA A 1 -33.39 8.08 -17.04
CA ALA A 1 -32.64 8.84 -16.04
C ALA A 1 -31.16 8.70 -16.37
N VAL A 2 -30.51 9.78 -16.82
CA VAL A 2 -29.08 9.78 -17.14
C VAL A 2 -28.35 10.18 -15.86
N ALA A 3 -27.49 9.29 -15.35
CA ALA A 3 -26.70 9.54 -14.16
C ALA A 3 -25.72 10.72 -14.42
N ALA A 4 -25.71 11.68 -13.50
CA ALA A 4 -24.83 12.83 -13.56
C ALA A 4 -23.36 12.40 -13.43
N ALA A 5 -22.50 12.89 -14.32
CA ALA A 5 -21.06 12.71 -14.23
C ALA A 5 -20.51 13.36 -12.93
N PRO A 6 -19.51 12.77 -12.27
CA PRO A 6 -18.95 13.33 -11.05
C PRO A 6 -18.32 14.70 -11.35
N ALA A 7 -18.54 15.66 -10.45
CA ALA A 7 -17.96 16.99 -10.56
C ALA A 7 -16.42 16.89 -10.54
N ALA A 8 -15.78 17.46 -11.55
CA ALA A 8 -14.32 17.56 -11.62
C ALA A 8 -13.81 18.30 -10.37
N GLY A 9 -13.04 17.61 -9.53
CA GLY A 9 -12.49 18.16 -8.30
C GLY A 9 -11.60 19.36 -8.57
N VAL A 10 -11.61 20.34 -7.66
CA VAL A 10 -10.68 21.47 -7.66
C VAL A 10 -9.27 20.92 -7.55
N VAL A 11 -8.44 21.14 -8.58
CA VAL A 11 -7.01 20.80 -8.52
C VAL A 11 -6.30 21.93 -7.77
N PRO A 12 -5.70 21.66 -6.60
CA PRO A 12 -4.97 22.70 -5.87
C PRO A 12 -3.78 23.19 -6.71
N THR A 13 -3.61 24.51 -6.79
CA THR A 13 -2.56 25.19 -7.56
C THR A 13 -1.20 25.22 -6.84
N SER A 14 -1.16 24.78 -5.59
CA SER A 14 0.06 24.52 -4.84
C SER A 14 -0.16 23.30 -3.96
N LEU A 15 0.84 22.42 -3.91
CA LEU A 15 0.87 21.35 -2.93
C LEU A 15 1.55 21.91 -1.67
N PRO A 16 1.05 21.64 -0.46
CA PRO A 16 1.83 21.86 0.74
C PRO A 16 3.16 21.11 0.61
N THR A 17 4.20 21.53 1.33
CA THR A 17 5.46 20.79 1.44
C THR A 17 5.18 19.47 2.16
N ALA A 18 4.65 18.51 1.42
CA ALA A 18 4.03 17.32 1.97
C ALA A 18 5.09 16.27 2.28
N ALA A 19 5.03 15.71 3.48
CA ALA A 19 5.57 14.37 3.71
C ALA A 19 4.95 13.42 2.67
N GLY A 20 5.74 12.47 2.15
CA GLY A 20 5.23 11.48 1.21
C GLY A 20 4.04 10.71 1.81
N LEU A 21 3.15 10.16 0.96
CA LEU A 21 1.94 9.46 1.44
C LEU A 21 2.25 8.22 2.29
N VAL A 22 3.38 7.58 2.02
CA VAL A 22 3.87 6.40 2.74
C VAL A 22 5.39 6.47 2.87
N SER A 23 5.95 5.67 3.77
CA SER A 23 7.39 5.46 3.90
C SER A 23 7.70 3.98 4.09
N VAL A 24 8.86 3.56 3.60
CA VAL A 24 9.37 2.19 3.78
C VAL A 24 10.69 2.30 4.52
N HIS A 25 10.78 1.65 5.68
CA HIS A 25 11.92 1.74 6.59
C HIS A 25 12.69 0.43 6.66
N GLY A 26 14.01 0.54 6.49
CA GLY A 26 14.94 -0.57 6.65
C GLY A 26 14.94 -1.58 5.51
N GLY A 27 15.92 -2.48 5.54
CA GLY A 27 16.04 -3.57 4.58
C GLY A 27 16.29 -3.12 3.14
N THR A 28 16.00 -4.04 2.22
CA THR A 28 16.19 -3.90 0.77
C THR A 28 14.85 -3.87 0.02
N VAL A 29 13.76 -3.63 0.74
CA VAL A 29 12.42 -3.52 0.15
C VAL A 29 12.21 -2.12 -0.41
N ARG A 30 11.66 -2.02 -1.61
CA ARG A 30 11.41 -0.77 -2.33
C ARG A 30 9.95 -0.66 -2.74
N ILE A 31 9.46 0.57 -2.83
CA ILE A 31 8.17 0.87 -3.44
C ILE A 31 8.35 0.82 -4.95
N GLU A 32 7.57 -0.01 -5.62
CA GLU A 32 7.48 -0.07 -7.07
C GLU A 32 6.39 0.88 -7.58
N ALA A 33 5.23 0.86 -6.93
CA ALA A 33 4.07 1.62 -7.35
C ALA A 33 3.23 2.09 -6.17
N LEU A 34 2.61 3.24 -6.33
CA LEU A 34 1.59 3.79 -5.44
C LEU A 34 0.45 4.33 -6.30
N LYS A 35 -0.78 3.94 -5.98
CA LYS A 35 -1.98 4.40 -6.69
C LYS A 35 -3.21 4.34 -5.79
N LEU A 36 -4.30 4.97 -6.22
CA LEU A 36 -5.61 4.72 -5.63
C LEU A 36 -6.12 3.33 -6.05
N ALA A 37 -6.99 2.73 -5.24
CA ALA A 37 -7.70 1.51 -5.58
C ALA A 37 -8.64 1.75 -6.78
N ASP A 38 -8.74 0.74 -7.66
CA ASP A 38 -9.49 0.85 -8.91
C ASP A 38 -11.01 0.82 -8.70
N ASP A 39 -11.47 0.35 -7.53
CA ASP A 39 -12.88 0.27 -7.15
C ASP A 39 -13.48 1.62 -6.71
N GLY A 40 -12.70 2.70 -6.73
CA GLY A 40 -13.17 4.04 -6.37
C GLY A 40 -13.38 4.27 -4.87
N SER A 41 -12.99 3.33 -4.01
CA SER A 41 -13.06 3.46 -2.54
C SER A 41 -12.23 4.63 -2.00
N GLY A 42 -11.22 5.07 -2.77
CA GLY A 42 -10.22 6.03 -2.30
C GLY A 42 -9.09 5.39 -1.51
N ASP A 43 -9.13 4.08 -1.28
CA ASP A 43 -8.04 3.30 -0.68
C ASP A 43 -6.74 3.46 -1.48
N VAL A 44 -5.61 3.19 -0.82
CA VAL A 44 -4.29 3.32 -1.44
C VAL A 44 -3.69 1.94 -1.64
N ILE A 45 -3.24 1.66 -2.85
CA ILE A 45 -2.51 0.46 -3.22
C ILE A 45 -1.02 0.79 -3.28
N VAL A 46 -0.22 0.02 -2.55
CA VAL A 46 1.24 0.12 -2.52
C VAL A 46 1.82 -1.22 -2.97
N ARG A 47 2.57 -1.21 -4.08
CA ARG A 47 3.32 -2.39 -4.53
C ARG A 47 4.76 -2.29 -4.06
N LEU A 48 5.21 -3.32 -3.38
CA LEU A 48 6.53 -3.42 -2.77
C LEU A 48 7.29 -4.60 -3.37
N TYR A 49 8.60 -4.47 -3.50
CA TYR A 49 9.45 -5.59 -3.91
C TYR A 49 10.77 -5.62 -3.14
N GLU A 50 11.31 -6.82 -2.93
CA GLU A 50 12.66 -7.00 -2.42
C GLU A 50 13.68 -6.87 -3.57
N SER A 51 14.69 -6.01 -3.42
CA SER A 51 15.52 -5.57 -4.56
C SER A 51 16.87 -6.28 -4.71
N THR A 52 17.27 -7.16 -3.79
CA THR A 52 18.64 -7.70 -3.71
C THR A 52 18.75 -9.22 -3.75
N GLY A 53 17.63 -9.94 -3.75
CA GLY A 53 17.60 -11.40 -3.78
C GLY A 53 17.82 -12.06 -2.42
N ALA A 54 17.52 -11.36 -1.33
CA ALA A 54 17.68 -11.86 0.04
C ALA A 54 16.37 -11.71 0.84
N ARG A 55 16.24 -12.45 1.94
CA ARG A 55 15.13 -12.22 2.88
C ARG A 55 15.30 -10.84 3.53
N ALA A 56 14.25 -10.02 3.52
CA ALA A 56 14.29 -8.66 4.04
C ALA A 56 13.14 -8.37 5.01
N ALA A 57 13.46 -7.83 6.18
CA ALA A 57 12.48 -7.23 7.08
C ALA A 57 12.39 -5.72 6.81
N THR A 58 11.17 -5.18 6.81
CA THR A 58 10.90 -3.76 6.55
C THR A 58 9.65 -3.32 7.31
N ARG A 59 9.45 -2.00 7.43
CA ARG A 59 8.18 -1.42 7.91
C ARG A 59 7.60 -0.53 6.82
N LEU A 60 6.33 -0.73 6.47
CA LEU A 60 5.55 0.21 5.68
C LEU A 60 4.77 1.10 6.65
N GLU A 61 4.97 2.41 6.55
CA GLU A 61 4.28 3.43 7.34
C GLU A 61 3.39 4.29 6.43
N ALA A 62 2.19 4.61 6.88
CA ALA A 62 1.25 5.49 6.22
C ALA A 62 1.24 6.87 6.88
N HIS A 63 1.37 7.91 6.07
CA HIS A 63 1.24 9.32 6.49
C HIS A 63 -0.13 9.91 6.15
N LEU A 64 -1.11 9.01 5.97
CA LEU A 64 -2.50 9.29 5.67
C LEU A 64 -3.38 8.56 6.70
N ALA A 65 -4.61 9.02 6.89
CA ALA A 65 -5.56 8.36 7.78
C ALA A 65 -5.88 6.95 7.24
N ALA A 66 -5.41 5.93 7.98
CA ALA A 66 -5.50 4.53 7.62
C ALA A 66 -6.23 3.76 8.72
N ASP A 67 -7.15 2.89 8.32
CA ASP A 67 -7.90 2.01 9.20
C ASP A 67 -7.28 0.62 9.29
N ARG A 68 -6.80 0.10 8.16
CA ARG A 68 -6.29 -1.27 8.06
C ARG A 68 -5.30 -1.42 6.91
N PHE A 69 -4.43 -2.41 7.03
CA PHE A 69 -3.53 -2.86 5.96
C PHE A 69 -3.86 -4.31 5.60
N THR A 70 -3.89 -4.65 4.32
CA THR A 70 -4.08 -6.04 3.86
C THR A 70 -3.24 -6.35 2.64
N GLU A 71 -2.70 -7.56 2.56
CA GLU A 71 -2.14 -8.07 1.31
C GLU A 71 -3.28 -8.40 0.32
N VAL A 72 -3.11 -7.98 -0.93
CA VAL A 72 -4.03 -8.24 -2.05
C VAL A 72 -3.25 -8.78 -3.24
N ASP A 73 -3.94 -9.38 -4.20
CA ASP A 73 -3.31 -9.78 -5.45
C ASP A 73 -3.07 -8.57 -6.37
N VAL A 74 -2.51 -8.81 -7.56
CA VAL A 74 -2.21 -7.76 -8.53
C VAL A 74 -3.48 -7.09 -9.07
N LEU A 75 -4.64 -7.73 -8.93
CA LEU A 75 -5.95 -7.19 -9.30
C LEU A 75 -6.71 -6.62 -8.10
N GLU A 76 -6.01 -6.36 -6.98
CA GLU A 76 -6.54 -5.75 -5.74
C GLU A 76 -7.57 -6.60 -4.99
N ARG A 77 -7.63 -7.89 -5.30
CA ARG A 77 -8.55 -8.82 -4.64
C ARG A 77 -7.91 -9.43 -3.40
N PRO A 78 -8.72 -9.90 -2.43
CA PRO A 78 -8.18 -10.64 -1.29
C PRO A 78 -7.32 -11.82 -1.75
N LEU A 79 -6.16 -12.01 -1.12
CA LEU A 79 -5.31 -13.15 -1.42
C LEU A 79 -6.01 -14.46 -1.05
N GLY A 80 -6.27 -15.30 -2.05
CA GLY A 80 -6.81 -16.64 -1.87
C GLY A 80 -5.82 -17.58 -1.17
N GLU A 81 -6.30 -18.78 -0.83
CA GLU A 81 -5.43 -19.86 -0.36
C GLU A 81 -4.41 -20.24 -1.44
N GLY A 82 -3.17 -20.51 -1.03
CA GLY A 82 -2.08 -20.89 -1.94
C GLY A 82 -1.41 -19.72 -2.67
N PHE A 83 -1.93 -18.49 -2.60
CA PHE A 83 -1.22 -17.33 -3.12
C PHE A 83 0.03 -17.02 -2.27
N PRO A 84 1.15 -16.63 -2.90
CA PRO A 84 2.35 -16.25 -2.18
C PRO A 84 2.08 -15.02 -1.30
N ARG A 85 2.34 -15.17 0.00
CA ARG A 85 2.25 -14.10 1.00
C ARG A 85 3.62 -13.70 1.48
N SER A 86 3.73 -12.51 2.05
CA SER A 86 4.88 -12.16 2.88
C SER A 86 5.11 -13.22 3.97
N ILE A 87 6.36 -13.39 4.41
CA ILE A 87 6.71 -14.29 5.52
C ILE A 87 6.06 -13.80 6.82
N ALA A 88 5.95 -12.49 7.01
CA ALA A 88 5.27 -11.86 8.13
C ALA A 88 4.57 -10.59 7.65
N PHE A 89 3.37 -10.36 8.19
CA PHE A 89 2.53 -9.18 7.98
C PHE A 89 1.90 -8.81 9.33
N GLU A 90 2.56 -7.93 10.07
CA GLU A 90 2.20 -7.61 11.46
C GLU A 90 1.79 -6.13 11.57
N PRO A 91 0.49 -5.83 11.68
CA PRO A 91 0.03 -4.46 11.94
C PRO A 91 0.64 -3.91 13.24
N GLU A 92 0.97 -2.63 13.24
CA GLU A 92 1.48 -1.96 14.42
C GLU A 92 0.35 -1.44 15.32
N ALA A 93 0.64 -1.36 16.62
CA ALA A 93 -0.37 -1.01 17.63
C ALA A 93 -0.89 0.44 17.50
N ASP A 94 -0.13 1.32 16.87
CA ASP A 94 -0.53 2.71 16.61
C ASP A 94 -1.44 2.84 15.37
N GLY A 95 -1.66 1.75 14.63
CA GLY A 95 -2.47 1.71 13.41
C GLY A 95 -1.83 2.43 12.22
N ARG A 96 -0.59 2.91 12.32
CA ARG A 96 0.05 3.73 11.28
C ARG A 96 0.95 2.95 10.34
N GLY A 97 1.14 1.66 10.59
CA GLY A 97 1.99 0.85 9.74
C GLY A 97 1.85 -0.64 9.92
N VAL A 98 2.64 -1.36 9.13
CA VAL A 98 2.75 -2.80 9.14
C VAL A 98 4.22 -3.20 9.01
N ARG A 99 4.67 -4.12 9.85
CA ARG A 99 5.98 -4.79 9.69
C ARG A 99 5.83 -5.97 8.75
N LEU A 100 6.74 -6.04 7.79
CA LEU A 100 6.70 -6.97 6.68
C LEU A 100 8.02 -7.74 6.61
N VAL A 101 7.95 -9.02 6.25
CA VAL A 101 9.14 -9.80 5.89
C VAL A 101 8.94 -10.43 4.51
N LEU A 102 9.80 -10.08 3.56
CA LEU A 102 9.74 -10.58 2.18
C LEU A 102 10.80 -11.65 1.94
N ARG A 103 10.51 -12.58 1.02
CA ARG A 103 11.48 -13.51 0.41
C ARG A 103 12.33 -12.77 -0.63
N ALA A 104 13.42 -13.42 -1.04
CA ALA A 104 14.26 -12.98 -2.16
C ALA A 104 13.42 -12.65 -3.39
N PHE A 105 13.57 -11.44 -3.93
CA PHE A 105 12.84 -10.93 -5.11
C PHE A 105 11.31 -11.00 -5.03
N GLN A 106 10.75 -11.14 -3.84
CA GLN A 106 9.30 -11.19 -3.70
C GLN A 106 8.70 -9.83 -4.02
N VAL A 107 7.60 -9.85 -4.78
CA VAL A 107 6.72 -8.70 -4.99
C VAL A 107 5.44 -8.95 -4.19
N ILE A 108 4.97 -7.94 -3.46
CA ILE A 108 3.69 -7.96 -2.75
C ILE A 108 2.90 -6.68 -3.04
N THR A 109 1.58 -6.78 -2.96
CA THR A 109 0.69 -5.62 -3.04
C THR A 109 -0.04 -5.46 -1.72
N VAL A 110 0.07 -4.27 -1.12
CA VAL A 110 -0.61 -3.90 0.11
C VAL A 110 -1.69 -2.89 -0.21
N ARG A 111 -2.93 -3.16 0.23
CA ARG A 111 -4.02 -2.20 0.26
C ARG A 111 -4.08 -1.56 1.64
N ILE A 112 -3.99 -0.24 1.67
CA ILE A 112 -4.23 0.61 2.84
C ILE A 112 -5.67 1.10 2.75
N HIS A 113 -6.50 0.59 3.67
CA HIS A 113 -7.91 0.97 3.82
C HIS A 113 -7.96 2.34 4.48
N ARG A 114 -8.63 3.32 3.86
CA ARG A 114 -8.71 4.69 4.39
C ARG A 114 -9.89 4.87 5.34
N ALA A 115 -9.67 5.73 6.35
CA ALA A 115 -10.68 6.21 7.29
C ALA A 115 -11.57 7.31 6.69
#